data_AF-A0A539E322-F1
#
_entry.id   AF-A0A539E322-F1
#
_cell.length_a   1.000
_cell.length_b   1.000
_cell.length_c   1.000
_cell.angle_alpha   90.00
_cell.angle_beta   90.00
_cell.angle_gamma   90.00
#
_symmetry.space_group_name_H-M   'P 1'
#
loop_
_entity.id
_entity.type
_entity.pdbx_description
1 polymer ?
#
loop_
_entity_poly.entity_id
_entity_poly.type
_entity_poly.pdbx_seq_one_letter_code
_entity_poly.pdbx_strand_id
1 'polypeptide(L)'
;MQLLAASHFDPRGMPDFFGRLQQNFRYYDSKLPEFLSSHPVTTTRIAESRSRAEQYPMNSESGDSFYRLFQAKTRVASTTNNSDTLAYFKAGYNRGTATEQEVARYGYALALLKTAA
;
A
#
# COMPACT_ATOMS: atom_id res chain seq x y z
N MET A 1 16.84 -0.34 -6.92
CA MET A 1 16.70 -1.81 -7.00
C MET A 1 17.63 -2.51 -6.03
N GLN A 2 18.94 -2.26 -6.11
CA GLN A 2 19.93 -2.88 -5.24
C GLN A 2 19.59 -2.78 -3.74
N LEU A 3 19.12 -1.61 -3.26
CA LEU A 3 18.71 -1.46 -1.85
C LEU A 3 17.51 -2.35 -1.47
N LEU A 4 16.51 -2.49 -2.33
CA LEU A 4 15.37 -3.38 -2.07
C LEU A 4 15.86 -4.83 -2.01
N ALA A 5 16.62 -5.26 -3.02
CA ALA A 5 17.16 -6.62 -3.07
C ALA A 5 18.07 -6.94 -1.87
N ALA A 6 18.94 -6.00 -1.48
CA ALA A 6 19.85 -6.14 -0.34
C ALA A 6 19.12 -6.19 1.01
N SER A 7 17.96 -5.54 1.10
CA SER A 7 17.10 -5.55 2.28
C SER A 7 16.08 -6.69 2.29
N HIS A 8 16.21 -7.65 1.36
CA HIS A 8 15.23 -8.74 1.19
C HIS A 8 13.80 -8.21 0.97
N PHE A 9 13.67 -7.21 0.08
CA PHE A 9 12.42 -6.75 -0.53
C PHE A 9 12.38 -7.11 -2.03
N ASP A 10 11.19 -7.41 -2.58
CA ASP A 10 11.04 -7.76 -4.00
C ASP A 10 11.30 -6.51 -4.87
N PRO A 11 12.35 -6.51 -5.72
CA PRO A 11 12.65 -5.40 -6.61
C PRO A 11 11.51 -5.08 -7.58
N ARG A 12 10.63 -6.05 -7.89
CA ARG A 12 9.44 -5.86 -8.73
C ARG A 12 8.37 -4.99 -8.05
N GLY A 13 8.40 -4.84 -6.73
CA GLY A 13 7.52 -3.93 -6.01
C GLY A 13 7.68 -2.46 -6.43
N MET A 14 8.86 -2.07 -6.90
CA MET A 14 9.12 -0.70 -7.36
C MET A 14 8.33 -0.32 -8.64
N PRO A 15 8.46 -1.02 -9.78
CA PRO A 15 7.68 -0.70 -10.98
C PRO A 15 6.17 -0.85 -10.74
N ASP A 16 5.75 -1.78 -9.89
CA ASP A 16 4.33 -1.95 -9.55
C ASP A 16 3.79 -0.76 -8.76
N PHE A 17 4.54 -0.28 -7.77
CA PHE A 17 4.20 0.92 -7.01
C PHE A 17 4.12 2.15 -7.94
N PHE A 18 5.12 2.35 -8.79
CA PHE A 18 5.14 3.45 -9.75
C PHE A 18 4.00 3.38 -10.77
N GLY A 19 3.64 2.18 -11.23
CA GLY A 19 2.48 1.97 -12.09
C GLY A 19 1.16 2.37 -11.42
N ARG A 20 0.95 1.93 -10.17
CA ARG A 20 -0.23 2.33 -9.37
C ARG A 20 -0.27 3.84 -9.15
N LEU A 21 0.89 4.44 -8.86
CA LEU A 21 1.02 5.86 -8.65
C LEU A 21 0.67 6.65 -9.91
N GLN A 22 1.21 6.25 -11.06
CA GLN A 22 0.88 6.86 -12.35
C GLN A 22 -0.61 6.75 -12.65
N GLN A 23 -1.23 5.58 -12.45
CA GLN A 23 -2.66 5.40 -12.71
C GLN A 23 -3.53 6.29 -11.84
N ASN A 24 -3.20 6.43 -10.55
CA ASN A 24 -3.95 7.25 -9.61
C ASN A 24 -3.86 8.75 -9.94
N PHE A 25 -2.71 9.22 -10.44
CA PHE A 25 -2.48 10.65 -10.69
C PHE A 25 -2.60 11.06 -12.16
N ARG A 26 -2.83 10.13 -13.09
CA ARG A 26 -2.92 10.39 -14.54
C ARG A 26 -3.90 11.51 -14.91
N TYR A 27 -4.96 11.69 -14.14
CA TYR A 27 -6.03 12.65 -14.42
C TYR A 27 -6.12 13.81 -13.42
N TYR A 28 -5.19 13.90 -12.46
CA TYR A 28 -5.27 14.87 -11.37
C TYR A 28 -4.15 15.91 -11.45
N ASP A 29 -4.28 16.88 -12.36
CA ASP A 29 -3.33 18.01 -12.45
C ASP A 29 -3.33 18.89 -11.18
N SER A 30 -4.47 19.00 -10.50
CA SER A 30 -4.64 19.88 -9.33
C SER A 30 -4.28 19.23 -7.98
N LYS A 31 -3.95 17.93 -7.96
CA LYS A 31 -3.61 17.17 -6.75
C LYS A 31 -2.34 16.34 -6.90
N LEU A 32 -1.47 16.68 -7.85
CA LEU A 32 -0.18 16.02 -7.98
C LEU A 32 0.64 16.29 -6.70
N PRO A 33 1.13 15.26 -6.00
CA PRO A 33 2.10 15.44 -4.92
C PRO A 33 3.31 16.21 -5.46
N GLU A 34 3.84 17.14 -4.68
CA GLU A 34 4.98 17.99 -5.07
C GLU A 34 6.18 17.16 -5.57
N PHE A 35 6.36 15.96 -5.00
CA PHE A 35 7.36 15.00 -5.44
C PHE A 35 7.22 14.59 -6.92
N LEU A 36 6.00 14.43 -7.43
CA LEU A 36 5.75 14.08 -8.84
C LEU A 36 5.91 15.28 -9.77
N SER A 37 5.81 16.50 -9.24
CA SER A 37 6.07 17.73 -9.99
C SER A 37 7.58 17.91 -10.27
N SER A 38 8.45 17.59 -9.31
CA SER A 38 9.91 17.68 -9.49
C SER A 38 10.52 16.42 -10.11
N HIS A 39 9.93 15.24 -9.85
CA HIS A 39 10.40 13.96 -10.36
C HIS A 39 9.23 13.14 -10.92
N PRO A 40 8.83 13.42 -12.18
CA PRO A 40 7.68 12.74 -12.77
C PRO A 40 7.93 11.25 -12.93
N VAL A 41 6.92 10.46 -12.55
CA VAL A 41 6.88 9.01 -12.79
C VAL A 41 6.28 8.78 -14.18
N THR A 42 7.16 8.79 -15.18
CA THR A 42 6.79 8.59 -16.59
C THR A 42 6.72 7.12 -16.96
N THR A 43 6.03 6.81 -18.07
CA THR A 43 6.01 5.45 -18.66
C THR A 43 7.41 4.92 -18.93
N THR A 44 8.32 5.76 -19.43
CA THR A 44 9.72 5.40 -19.69
C THR A 44 10.44 4.98 -18.41
N ARG A 45 10.28 5.72 -17.30
CA ARG A 45 10.89 5.35 -16.00
C ARG A 45 10.31 4.06 -15.44
N ILE A 46 9.02 3.82 -15.63
CA ILE A 46 8.38 2.55 -15.24
C ILE A 46 8.99 1.41 -16.05
N ALA A 47 9.11 1.55 -17.38
CA ALA A 47 9.70 0.52 -18.24
C ALA A 47 11.17 0.22 -17.87
N GLU A 48 11.96 1.27 -17.64
CA GLU A 48 13.35 1.15 -17.22
C GLU A 48 13.48 0.47 -15.83
N SER A 49 12.63 0.84 -14.87
CA SER A 49 12.61 0.18 -13.56
C SER A 49 12.19 -1.29 -13.66
N ARG A 50 11.23 -1.64 -14.53
CA ARG A 50 10.86 -3.04 -14.80
C ARG A 50 12.02 -3.85 -15.38
N SER A 51 12.70 -3.33 -16.40
CA SER A 51 13.86 -3.99 -16.99
C SER A 51 14.98 -4.23 -15.97
N ARG A 52 15.21 -3.27 -15.05
CA ARG A 52 16.16 -3.47 -13.95
C ARG A 52 15.70 -4.50 -12.92
N ALA A 53 14.40 -4.60 -12.62
CA ALA A 53 13.87 -5.58 -11.67
C ALA A 53 14.05 -7.01 -12.19
N GLU A 54 13.93 -7.22 -13.49
CA GLU A 54 14.07 -8.53 -14.15
C GLU A 54 15.49 -9.12 -14.03
N GLN A 55 16.49 -8.30 -13.75
CA GLN A 55 17.87 -8.73 -13.50
C GLN A 55 18.06 -9.41 -12.12
N TYR A 56 17.06 -9.33 -11.24
CA TYR A 56 17.10 -9.92 -9.90
C TYR A 56 16.31 -11.23 -9.85
N PRO A 57 16.75 -12.21 -9.03
CA PRO A 57 16.03 -13.45 -8.82
C PRO A 57 14.60 -13.18 -8.33
N MET A 58 13.70 -14.10 -8.64
CA MET A 58 12.31 -14.02 -8.19
C MET A 58 12.23 -14.56 -6.77
N ASN A 59 12.14 -13.65 -5.80
CA ASN A 59 11.92 -14.02 -4.40
C ASN A 59 10.44 -13.88 -4.10
N SER A 60 9.83 -14.91 -3.52
CA SER A 60 8.47 -14.81 -3.00
C SER A 60 8.55 -14.14 -1.64
N GLU A 61 8.09 -12.91 -1.56
CA GLU A 61 7.90 -12.27 -0.27
C GLU A 61 6.54 -12.63 0.27
N SER A 62 6.55 -13.45 1.32
CA SER A 62 5.42 -13.59 2.21
C SER A 62 5.19 -12.24 2.88
N GLY A 63 4.15 -11.51 2.44
CA GLY A 63 3.85 -10.17 2.91
C GLY A 63 3.82 -10.08 4.43
N ASP A 64 4.59 -9.13 4.98
CA ASP A 64 4.73 -8.93 6.41
C ASP A 64 3.39 -8.56 7.07
N SER A 65 3.01 -9.32 8.11
CA SER A 65 1.81 -9.06 8.91
C SER A 65 1.87 -7.67 9.55
N PHE A 66 3.06 -7.21 9.98
CA PHE A 66 3.24 -5.90 10.60
C PHE A 66 2.92 -4.76 9.64
N TYR A 67 3.32 -4.87 8.37
CA TYR A 67 2.97 -3.87 7.37
C TYR A 67 1.45 -3.69 7.25
N ARG A 68 0.69 -4.80 7.21
CA ARG A 68 -0.77 -4.76 7.10
C ARG A 68 -1.44 -4.20 8.35
N LEU A 69 -0.95 -4.55 9.54
CA LEU A 69 -1.43 -3.98 10.80
C LEU A 69 -1.15 -2.48 10.87
N PHE A 70 0.04 -2.04 10.50
CA PHE A 70 0.38 -0.62 10.48
C PHE A 70 -0.51 0.14 9.48
N GLN A 71 -0.71 -0.40 8.28
CA GLN A 71 -1.61 0.17 7.28
C GLN A 71 -3.04 0.32 7.82
N ALA A 72 -3.55 -0.69 8.54
CA ALA A 72 -4.87 -0.62 9.17
C ALA A 72 -4.93 0.50 10.23
N LYS A 73 -3.92 0.62 11.08
CA LYS A 73 -3.81 1.70 12.08
C LYS A 73 -3.79 3.08 11.42
N THR A 74 -2.96 3.27 10.39
CA THR A 74 -2.88 4.54 9.66
C THR A 74 -4.21 4.91 9.03
N ARG A 75 -4.92 3.95 8.42
CA ARG A 75 -6.25 4.16 7.84
C ARG A 75 -7.26 4.67 8.87
N VAL A 76 -7.30 4.06 10.06
CA VAL A 76 -8.19 4.50 11.15
C VAL A 76 -7.78 5.89 11.65
N ALA A 77 -6.48 6.15 11.77
CA ALA A 77 -5.98 7.45 12.22
C ALA A 77 -6.35 8.57 11.23
N SER A 78 -6.17 8.33 9.92
CA SER A 78 -6.37 9.33 8.87
C SER A 78 -7.81 9.51 8.41
N THR A 79 -8.75 8.69 8.88
CA THR A 79 -10.14 8.77 8.43
C THR A 79 -10.87 9.97 9.04
N THR A 80 -11.62 10.68 8.19
CA THR A 80 -12.59 11.71 8.61
C THR A 80 -13.96 11.10 8.90
N ASN A 81 -14.32 10.01 8.20
CA ASN A 81 -15.59 9.31 8.40
C ASN A 81 -15.38 7.94 9.05
N ASN A 82 -15.65 7.87 10.35
CA ASN A 82 -15.39 6.64 11.11
C ASN A 82 -16.40 5.51 10.80
N SER A 83 -17.63 5.83 10.40
CA SER A 83 -18.64 4.81 10.07
C SER A 83 -18.27 4.01 8.83
N ASP A 84 -17.75 4.67 7.79
CA ASP A 84 -17.23 4.01 6.58
C ASP A 84 -16.06 3.08 6.91
N THR A 85 -15.20 3.51 7.84
CA THR A 85 -14.04 2.74 8.27
C THR A 85 -14.45 1.49 9.04
N LEU A 86 -15.46 1.61 9.92
CA LEU A 86 -16.07 0.47 10.59
C LEU A 86 -16.69 -0.51 9.60
N ALA A 87 -17.44 -0.02 8.60
CA ALA A 87 -18.04 -0.86 7.57
C ALA A 87 -16.98 -1.60 6.73
N TYR A 88 -15.91 -0.90 6.34
CA TYR A 88 -14.77 -1.47 5.62
C TYR A 88 -14.14 -2.64 6.37
N PHE A 89 -13.77 -2.45 7.64
CA PHE A 89 -13.15 -3.51 8.42
C PHE A 89 -14.14 -4.62 8.79
N LYS A 90 -15.41 -4.31 9.07
CA LYS A 90 -16.47 -5.31 9.31
C LYS A 90 -16.65 -6.25 8.11
N ALA A 91 -16.59 -5.73 6.89
CA ALA A 91 -16.69 -6.54 5.68
C ALA A 91 -15.52 -7.52 5.51
N GLY A 92 -14.37 -7.26 6.15
CA GLY A 92 -13.17 -8.10 6.10
C GLY A 92 -13.16 -9.29 7.06
N TYR A 93 -14.08 -9.38 8.03
CA TYR A 93 -14.05 -10.38 9.11
C TYR A 93 -14.04 -11.84 8.64
N ASN A 94 -14.77 -12.12 7.56
CA ASN A 94 -15.00 -13.47 7.04
C ASN A 94 -14.42 -13.65 5.64
N ARG A 95 -13.51 -12.77 5.21
CA ARG A 95 -12.92 -12.79 3.87
C ARG A 95 -11.41 -12.97 3.95
N GLY A 96 -10.86 -13.73 3.02
CA GLY A 96 -9.42 -13.88 2.84
C GLY A 96 -8.77 -14.84 3.84
N THR A 97 -7.44 -14.75 3.89
CA THR A 97 -6.56 -15.56 4.74
C THR A 97 -6.71 -15.24 6.23
N ALA A 98 -6.21 -16.11 7.11
CA ALA A 98 -6.25 -15.88 8.56
C ALA A 98 -5.63 -14.53 8.96
N THR A 99 -4.50 -14.17 8.35
CA THR A 99 -3.83 -12.87 8.56
C THR A 99 -4.69 -11.69 8.12
N GLU A 100 -5.43 -11.81 7.02
CA GLU A 100 -6.32 -10.74 6.55
C GLU A 100 -7.51 -10.55 7.49
N GLN A 101 -8.06 -11.65 8.02
CA GLN A 101 -9.13 -11.60 9.02
C GLN A 101 -8.62 -10.99 10.33
N GLU A 102 -7.39 -11.29 10.75
CA GLU A 102 -6.76 -10.70 11.92
C GLU A 102 -6.57 -9.18 11.77
N VAL A 103 -6.03 -8.74 10.63
CA VAL A 103 -5.87 -7.31 10.31
C VAL A 103 -7.23 -6.61 10.30
N ALA A 104 -8.27 -7.25 9.77
CA ALA A 104 -9.63 -6.71 9.76
C ALA A 104 -10.21 -6.54 11.18
N ARG A 105 -10.01 -7.54 12.05
CA ARG A 105 -10.40 -7.48 13.47
C ARG A 105 -9.67 -6.36 14.20
N TYR A 106 -8.36 -6.25 14.00
CA TYR A 106 -7.53 -5.21 14.59
C TYR A 106 -7.99 -3.81 14.16
N GLY A 107 -8.16 -3.57 12.86
CA GLY A 107 -8.63 -2.29 12.34
C GLY A 107 -10.03 -1.92 12.84
N TYR A 108 -10.94 -2.90 12.96
CA TYR A 108 -12.28 -2.68 13.51
C TYR A 108 -12.24 -2.28 14.98
N ALA A 109 -11.45 -2.96 15.81
CA ALA A 109 -11.28 -2.62 17.21
C ALA A 109 -10.73 -1.20 17.38
N LEU A 110 -9.73 -0.80 16.59
CA LEU A 110 -9.20 0.56 16.60
C LEU A 110 -10.26 1.60 16.20
N ALA A 111 -11.08 1.32 15.18
CA ALA A 111 -12.13 2.23 14.75
C ALA A 111 -13.22 2.41 15.84
N LEU A 112 -13.58 1.34 16.56
CA LEU A 112 -14.49 1.41 17.72
C LEU A 112 -13.89 2.22 18.87
N LEU A 113 -12.61 2.02 19.18
CA LEU A 113 -11.92 2.82 20.20
C LEU A 113 -11.92 4.30 19.84
N LYS A 114 -11.72 4.64 18.56
CA LYS A 114 -11.78 6.02 18.08
C LYS A 114 -13.19 6.63 18.14
N THR A 115 -14.26 5.85 18.00
CA THR A 115 -15.65 6.38 18.21
C THR A 115 -15.98 6.62 19.67
N ALA A 116 -15.37 5.84 20.58
CA ALA A 116 -15.71 5.88 22.00
C ALA A 116 -14.98 7.02 22.76
N ALA A 117 -13.97 7.63 22.14
CA ALA A 117 -13.23 8.78 22.65
C ALA A 117 -13.83 10.09 22.15
#